data_AF-A0A4R2ZJ70-F1
#
_entry.id   AF-A0A4R2ZJ70-F1
#
_cell.length_a   1.000
_cell.length_b   1.000
_cell.length_c   1.000
_cell.angle_alpha   90.00
_cell.angle_beta   90.00
_cell.angle_gamma   90.00
#
_symmetry.space_group_name_H-M   'P 1'
#
loop_
_entity.id
_entity.type
_entity.pdbx_description
1 polymer ?
#
loop_
_entity_poly.entity_id
_entity_poly.type
_entity_poly.pdbx_seq_one_letter_code
_entity_poly.pdbx_strand_id
1 'polypeptide(L)'
;MEIDFAASSALEPPVAMTSMLRGSDPSPDHGDVERVEFFVKKANADLESCLVLAGRKRLGQRWFELESSVNSCCVGMIFRAGQQSEAVADLLSEGFHGAAMPGAIAVVGADGVLLDRLVGLAGLQKKSGSIPFEWPPILVSVSVTDPALVKTMLAVGEITAMGVPIELDVFDGNQPTGRIHGFLQKNLVQHFPKMF
;
A
#
# COMPACT_ATOMS: atom_id res chain seq x y z
N MET A 1 -40.27 -76.93 -9.62
CA MET A 1 -40.96 -75.65 -9.36
C MET A 1 -39.86 -74.58 -9.43
N GLU A 2 -39.37 -74.13 -10.60
CA GLU A 2 -40.09 -73.68 -11.81
C GLU A 2 -41.18 -72.69 -11.37
N ILE A 3 -41.18 -71.39 -11.71
CA ILE A 3 -41.16 -70.80 -13.07
C ILE A 3 -40.89 -69.25 -12.99
N ASP A 4 -40.05 -68.74 -13.91
CA ASP A 4 -40.06 -67.46 -14.68
C ASP A 4 -39.90 -66.05 -14.05
N PHE A 5 -39.37 -65.01 -14.72
CA PHE A 5 -38.82 -64.80 -16.09
C PHE A 5 -37.99 -63.50 -16.16
N ALA A 6 -37.21 -63.42 -17.26
CA ALA A 6 -36.92 -62.20 -18.06
C ALA A 6 -36.01 -61.12 -17.44
N ALA A 7 -35.18 -60.40 -18.19
CA ALA A 7 -34.84 -60.33 -19.62
C ALA A 7 -33.44 -59.65 -19.67
N SER A 8 -32.50 -60.12 -20.48
CA SER A 8 -32.25 -59.62 -21.85
C SER A 8 -32.20 -58.09 -21.95
N SER A 9 -31.01 -57.52 -22.09
CA SER A 9 -30.62 -56.93 -23.37
C SER A 9 -29.18 -56.42 -23.30
N ALA A 10 -28.44 -56.76 -24.36
CA ALA A 10 -27.11 -56.29 -24.65
C ALA A 10 -27.07 -54.76 -24.80
N LEU A 11 -25.93 -54.21 -24.38
CA LEU A 11 -25.54 -52.81 -24.57
C LEU A 11 -25.37 -52.51 -26.07
N GLU A 12 -26.28 -51.70 -26.62
CA GLU A 12 -25.99 -50.85 -27.78
C GLU A 12 -25.22 -49.60 -27.32
N PRO A 13 -24.25 -49.08 -28.08
CA PRO A 13 -23.59 -47.81 -27.77
C PRO A 13 -24.32 -46.64 -28.45
N PRO A 14 -24.68 -45.55 -27.75
CA PRO A 14 -25.12 -44.35 -28.43
C PRO A 14 -23.99 -43.31 -28.50
N VAL A 15 -23.61 -43.02 -29.75
CA VAL A 15 -23.56 -41.69 -30.39
C VAL A 15 -22.96 -40.52 -29.60
N ALA A 16 -21.94 -39.93 -30.22
CA ALA A 16 -21.31 -38.67 -29.88
C ALA A 16 -22.31 -37.54 -29.56
N MET A 17 -22.11 -36.90 -28.41
CA MET A 17 -22.52 -35.53 -28.18
C MET A 17 -21.29 -34.67 -27.89
N THR A 18 -20.95 -33.86 -28.90
CA THR A 18 -20.18 -32.64 -28.80
C THR A 18 -20.85 -31.73 -27.76
N SER A 19 -20.34 -31.73 -26.52
CA SER A 19 -20.75 -30.76 -25.51
C SER A 19 -19.64 -29.74 -25.33
N MET A 20 -20.00 -28.51 -25.72
CA MET A 20 -19.27 -27.29 -25.48
C MET A 20 -19.06 -27.11 -23.98
N LEU A 21 -17.85 -27.36 -23.49
CA LEU A 21 -17.38 -26.74 -22.26
C LEU A 21 -16.04 -26.08 -22.59
N ARG A 22 -16.14 -24.85 -23.11
CA ARG A 22 -15.17 -23.80 -22.82
C ARG A 22 -15.17 -23.64 -21.30
N GLY A 23 -14.40 -24.49 -20.62
CA GLY A 23 -13.85 -24.15 -19.32
C GLY A 23 -12.82 -23.07 -19.59
N SER A 24 -13.26 -21.82 -19.52
CA SER A 24 -12.38 -20.67 -19.45
C SER A 24 -11.40 -20.95 -18.33
N ASP A 25 -10.13 -21.19 -18.67
CA ASP A 25 -9.06 -20.95 -17.72
C ASP A 25 -9.32 -19.57 -17.11
N PRO A 26 -9.39 -19.43 -15.77
CA PRO A 26 -9.36 -18.11 -15.20
C PRO A 26 -7.99 -17.54 -15.57
N SER A 27 -7.96 -16.70 -16.60
CA SER A 27 -6.93 -15.70 -16.77
C SER A 27 -6.61 -15.13 -15.40
N PRO A 28 -5.34 -14.90 -15.04
CA PRO A 28 -5.04 -14.06 -13.90
C PRO A 28 -5.62 -12.70 -14.24
N ASP A 29 -6.81 -12.45 -13.72
CA ASP A 29 -7.46 -11.16 -13.71
C ASP A 29 -6.47 -10.25 -12.99
N HIS A 30 -5.66 -9.53 -13.76
CA HIS A 30 -4.88 -8.39 -13.29
C HIS A 30 -5.83 -7.25 -12.96
N GLY A 31 -6.84 -7.54 -12.12
CA GLY A 31 -7.55 -6.52 -11.39
C GLY A 31 -6.50 -5.79 -10.57
N ASP A 32 -6.37 -4.49 -10.84
CA ASP A 32 -5.56 -3.54 -10.09
C ASP A 32 -5.86 -3.69 -8.60
N VAL A 33 -5.14 -4.59 -7.94
CA VAL A 33 -5.15 -4.67 -6.48
C VAL A 33 -4.45 -3.39 -6.05
N GLU A 34 -5.21 -2.46 -5.48
CA GLU A 34 -4.71 -1.26 -4.81
C GLU A 34 -3.61 -1.68 -3.81
N ARG A 35 -2.36 -1.52 -4.23
CA ARG A 35 -1.21 -2.06 -3.50
C ARG A 35 -0.44 -0.92 -2.90
N VAL A 36 -0.75 -0.66 -1.64
CA VAL A 36 0.25 -0.13 -0.71
C VAL A 36 1.31 -1.22 -0.51
N GLU A 37 2.56 -0.85 -0.73
CA GLU A 37 3.73 -1.69 -0.56
C GLU A 37 4.47 -1.31 0.73
N PHE A 38 4.90 -2.31 1.48
CA PHE A 38 5.69 -2.10 2.69
C PHE A 38 7.12 -2.60 2.46
N PHE A 39 8.08 -1.90 3.04
CA PHE A 39 9.49 -2.25 2.97
C PHE A 39 10.09 -2.24 4.37
N VAL A 40 10.98 -3.16 4.68
CA VAL A 40 11.74 -3.17 5.92
C VAL A 40 13.21 -3.04 5.61
N LYS A 41 13.90 -2.10 6.27
CA LYS A 41 15.35 -1.97 6.19
C LYS A 41 16.01 -3.03 7.07
N LYS A 42 16.60 -4.06 6.48
CA LYS A 42 17.24 -5.16 7.19
C LYS A 42 18.61 -4.77 7.76
N ALA A 43 19.17 -5.66 8.59
CA ALA A 43 20.45 -5.47 9.25
C ALA A 43 21.65 -5.35 8.29
N ASN A 44 21.53 -5.80 7.05
CA ASN A 44 22.56 -5.61 6.03
C ASN A 44 22.35 -4.30 5.21
N ALA A 45 21.47 -3.41 5.67
CA ALA A 45 21.05 -2.17 5.02
C ALA A 45 20.25 -2.34 3.72
N ASP A 46 19.89 -3.56 3.34
CA ASP A 46 18.99 -3.80 2.20
C ASP A 46 17.54 -3.51 2.58
N LEU A 47 16.80 -2.96 1.61
CA LEU A 47 15.34 -2.85 1.71
C LEU A 47 14.73 -4.16 1.22
N GLU A 48 14.02 -4.85 2.10
CA GLU A 48 13.24 -6.03 1.75
C GLU A 48 11.78 -5.63 1.60
N SER A 49 11.18 -5.94 0.45
CA SER A 49 9.74 -5.79 0.26
C SER A 49 9.03 -6.78 1.18
N CYS A 50 8.23 -6.25 2.09
CA CYS A 50 7.30 -7.06 2.86
C CYS A 50 6.06 -7.26 1.99
N LEU A 51 6.01 -8.41 1.33
CA LEU A 51 4.77 -8.97 0.82
C LEU A 51 3.89 -9.35 2.03
N VAL A 52 3.38 -8.35 2.75
CA VAL A 52 2.24 -8.56 3.63
C VAL A 52 1.11 -8.94 2.69
N LEU A 53 0.86 -10.25 2.64
CA LEU A 53 0.08 -10.96 1.64
C LEU A 53 -1.08 -10.12 1.14
N ALA A 54 -1.11 -9.94 -0.18
CA ALA A 54 -2.27 -9.48 -0.93
C ALA A 54 -3.45 -10.40 -0.59
N GLY A 55 -4.20 -10.01 0.43
CA GLY A 55 -5.47 -10.60 0.84
C GLY A 55 -6.49 -9.49 1.01
N ARG A 56 -7.75 -9.84 1.23
CA ARG A 56 -8.89 -8.92 1.43
C ARG A 56 -8.80 -8.04 2.70
N LYS A 57 -7.62 -7.90 3.29
CA LYS A 57 -7.39 -7.15 4.54
C LYS A 57 -7.30 -5.66 4.27
N ARG A 58 -7.90 -4.86 5.15
CA ARG A 58 -7.81 -3.39 5.09
C ARG A 58 -6.37 -2.94 5.37
N LEU A 59 -5.98 -1.75 4.90
CA LEU A 59 -4.64 -1.20 5.11
C LEU A 59 -4.23 -1.20 6.59
N GLY A 60 -5.10 -0.71 7.48
CA GLY A 60 -4.82 -0.69 8.93
C GLY A 60 -4.55 -2.08 9.53
N GLN A 61 -5.20 -3.14 9.04
CA GLN A 61 -4.93 -4.51 9.49
C GLN A 61 -3.55 -4.99 9.04
N ARG A 62 -3.17 -4.70 7.79
CA ARG A 62 -1.84 -5.03 7.26
C ARG A 62 -0.74 -4.27 8.00
N TRP A 63 -0.99 -2.99 8.30
CA TRP A 63 -0.09 -2.17 9.11
C TRP A 63 0.07 -2.74 10.52
N PHE A 64 -1.03 -3.04 11.21
CA PHE A 64 -1.02 -3.59 12.56
C PHE A 64 -0.26 -4.92 12.64
N GLU A 65 -0.46 -5.82 11.68
CA GLU A 65 0.28 -7.08 11.62
C GLU A 65 1.79 -6.85 11.44
N LEU A 66 2.17 -5.95 10.54
CA LEU A 66 3.58 -5.65 10.29
C LEU A 66 4.23 -4.96 11.50
N GLU A 67 3.57 -3.95 12.04
CA GLU A 67 3.98 -3.22 13.25
C GLU A 67 4.14 -4.19 14.43
N SER A 68 3.25 -5.16 14.61
CA SER A 68 3.37 -6.17 15.68
C SER A 68 4.61 -7.05 15.55
N SER A 69 5.21 -7.15 14.37
CA SER A 69 6.37 -8.01 14.09
C SER A 69 7.70 -7.24 13.98
N VAL A 70 7.65 -5.94 13.64
CA VAL A 70 8.82 -5.12 13.31
C VAL A 70 8.67 -3.72 13.92
N ASN A 71 9.77 -3.15 14.42
CA ASN A 71 9.80 -1.75 14.86
C ASN A 71 9.32 -0.81 13.75
N SER A 72 8.35 0.05 14.04
CA SER A 72 7.67 0.88 13.03
C SER A 72 8.63 1.81 12.29
N CYS A 73 9.67 2.32 12.97
CA CYS A 73 10.74 3.15 12.40
C CYS A 73 11.65 2.40 11.38
N CYS A 74 11.56 1.07 11.31
CA CYS A 74 12.25 0.25 10.33
C CYS A 74 11.39 -0.02 9.09
N VAL A 75 10.11 0.39 9.11
CA VAL A 75 9.13 0.11 8.05
C VAL A 75 8.89 1.36 7.20
N GLY A 76 9.13 1.24 5.89
CA GLY A 76 8.71 2.20 4.89
C GLY A 76 7.40 1.79 4.23
N MET A 77 6.64 2.77 3.80
CA MET A 77 5.39 2.58 3.06
C MET A 77 5.47 3.32 1.72
N ILE A 78 5.11 2.64 0.64
CA ILE A 78 4.94 3.24 -0.69
C ILE A 78 3.50 3.04 -1.12
N PHE A 79 2.86 4.09 -1.64
CA PHE A 79 1.55 3.95 -2.29
C PHE A 79 1.41 4.92 -3.45
N ARG A 80 0.44 4.64 -4.32
CA ARG A 80 0.14 5.47 -5.49
C ARG A 80 -1.02 6.40 -5.18
N ALA A 81 -0.96 7.60 -5.74
CA ALA A 81 -2.04 8.57 -5.62
C ALA A 81 -3.37 7.97 -6.12
N GLY A 82 -4.43 8.23 -5.36
CA GLY A 82 -5.76 7.66 -5.63
C GLY A 82 -5.95 6.21 -5.19
N GLN A 83 -4.90 5.53 -4.70
CA GLN A 83 -5.00 4.21 -4.10
C GLN A 83 -4.95 4.33 -2.58
N GLN A 84 -6.06 4.01 -1.92
CA GLN A 84 -6.14 3.95 -0.44
C GLN A 84 -5.73 5.24 0.28
N SER A 85 -5.83 6.40 -0.39
CA SER A 85 -5.46 7.72 0.14
C SER A 85 -6.15 8.05 1.45
N GLU A 86 -7.46 7.74 1.55
CA GLU A 86 -8.22 7.90 2.79
C GLU A 86 -7.69 7.01 3.89
N ALA A 87 -7.41 5.73 3.60
CA ALA A 87 -6.90 4.80 4.60
C ALA A 87 -5.49 5.18 5.09
N VAL A 88 -4.64 5.76 4.23
CA VAL A 88 -3.34 6.30 4.64
C VAL A 88 -3.53 7.55 5.50
N ALA A 89 -4.46 8.43 5.15
CA ALA A 89 -4.78 9.61 5.94
C ALA A 89 -5.36 9.25 7.32
N ASP A 90 -6.17 8.20 7.40
CA ASP A 90 -6.68 7.65 8.65
C ASP A 90 -5.52 7.13 9.51
N LEU A 91 -4.58 6.39 8.91
CA LEU A 91 -3.37 5.90 9.60
C LEU A 91 -2.55 7.07 10.16
N LEU A 92 -2.32 8.13 9.38
CA LEU A 92 -1.66 9.37 9.85
C LEU A 92 -2.42 10.03 11.00
N SER A 93 -3.75 10.04 10.92
CA SER A 93 -4.60 10.60 11.97
C SER A 93 -4.52 9.76 13.24
N GLU A 94 -4.48 8.43 13.16
CA GLU A 94 -4.25 7.54 14.32
C GLU A 94 -2.86 7.80 14.93
N GLY A 95 -1.84 7.99 14.10
CA GLY A 95 -0.49 8.38 14.55
C GLY A 95 -0.47 9.68 15.33
N PHE A 96 -1.25 10.67 14.89
CA PHE A 96 -1.42 11.94 15.62
C PHE A 96 -2.02 11.74 17.01
N HIS A 97 -2.80 10.68 17.23
CA HIS A 97 -3.36 10.29 18.52
C HIS A 97 -2.47 9.30 19.31
N GLY A 98 -1.23 9.07 18.86
CA GLY A 98 -0.22 8.27 19.57
C GLY A 98 -0.08 6.83 19.07
N ALA A 99 -0.73 6.44 17.97
CA ALA A 99 -0.48 5.15 17.34
C ALA A 99 0.90 5.11 16.66
N ALA A 100 1.44 3.91 16.47
CA ALA A 100 2.69 3.73 15.74
C ALA A 100 2.53 4.05 14.25
N MET A 101 3.50 4.77 13.69
CA MET A 101 3.55 5.19 12.29
C MET A 101 4.69 4.51 11.53
N PRO A 102 4.54 4.26 10.20
CA PRO A 102 5.66 3.91 9.34
C PRO A 102 6.80 4.91 9.51
N GLY A 103 8.03 4.43 9.55
CA GLY A 103 9.22 5.27 9.70
C GLY A 103 9.49 6.20 8.51
N ALA A 104 8.95 5.90 7.34
CA ALA A 104 8.98 6.78 6.17
C ALA A 104 7.83 6.46 5.22
N ILE A 105 7.31 7.47 4.52
CA ILE A 105 6.18 7.32 3.60
C ILE A 105 6.55 7.92 2.23
N ALA A 106 6.29 7.19 1.16
CA ALA A 106 6.45 7.67 -0.20
C ALA A 106 5.13 7.57 -0.99
N VAL A 107 4.79 8.64 -1.68
CA VAL A 107 3.57 8.79 -2.49
C VAL A 107 3.97 8.96 -3.94
N VAL A 108 3.41 8.13 -4.82
CA VAL A 108 3.66 8.20 -6.27
C VAL A 108 2.44 8.79 -6.97
N GLY A 109 2.57 10.03 -7.45
CA GLY A 109 1.52 10.81 -8.10
C GLY A 109 1.00 11.95 -7.22
N ALA A 110 0.18 12.83 -7.80
CA ALA A 110 -0.48 13.91 -7.08
C ALA A 110 -1.70 13.42 -6.28
N ASP A 111 -1.57 13.29 -4.96
CA ASP A 111 -2.66 12.86 -4.08
C ASP A 111 -3.27 14.03 -3.30
N GLY A 112 -4.30 14.66 -3.88
CA GLY A 112 -4.95 15.81 -3.26
C GLY A 112 -5.61 15.49 -1.92
N VAL A 113 -6.19 14.30 -1.76
CA VAL A 113 -6.89 13.90 -0.52
C VAL A 113 -5.90 13.80 0.63
N LEU A 114 -4.77 13.14 0.41
CA LEU A 114 -3.71 13.05 1.41
C LEU A 114 -3.15 14.42 1.76
N LEU A 115 -2.82 15.24 0.76
CA LEU A 115 -2.21 16.56 0.98
C LEU A 115 -3.14 17.48 1.79
N ASP A 116 -4.43 17.53 1.46
CA ASP A 116 -5.41 18.32 2.21
C ASP A 116 -5.51 17.84 3.67
N ARG A 117 -5.43 16.52 3.90
CA ARG A 117 -5.42 15.94 5.26
C ARG A 117 -4.16 16.28 6.03
N LEU A 118 -2.98 16.24 5.39
CA LEU A 118 -1.72 16.64 5.98
C LEU A 118 -1.72 18.12 6.38
N VAL A 119 -2.25 19.00 5.54
CA VAL A 119 -2.43 20.43 5.87
C VAL A 119 -3.29 20.58 7.13
N GLY A 120 -4.41 19.85 7.20
CA GLY A 120 -5.31 19.86 8.37
C GLY A 120 -4.61 19.41 9.66
N LEU A 121 -3.92 18.26 9.62
CA LEU A 121 -3.21 17.70 10.78
C LEU A 121 -2.06 18.61 11.24
N ALA A 122 -1.26 19.14 10.31
CA ALA A 122 -0.19 20.08 10.62
C ALA A 122 -0.71 21.38 11.24
N GLY A 123 -1.84 21.89 10.73
CA GLY A 123 -2.53 23.05 11.30
C GLY A 123 -3.04 22.80 12.72
N LEU A 124 -3.52 21.59 13.01
CA LEU A 124 -3.92 21.19 14.37
C LEU A 124 -2.72 21.11 15.31
N GLN A 125 -1.62 20.49 14.88
CA GLN A 125 -0.40 20.37 15.69
C GLN A 125 0.13 21.74 16.12
N LYS A 126 0.23 22.67 15.15
CA LYS A 126 0.71 24.04 15.37
C LYS A 126 -0.13 24.80 16.40
N LYS A 127 -1.43 24.49 16.49
CA LYS A 127 -2.37 25.10 17.46
C LYS A 127 -2.37 24.41 18.81
N SER A 128 -2.23 23.08 18.83
CA SER A 128 -2.42 22.26 20.04
C SER A 128 -1.32 22.47 21.07
N GLY A 129 -0.06 22.67 20.65
CA GLY A 129 1.08 22.90 21.54
C GLY A 129 1.37 21.82 22.59
N SER A 130 0.61 20.71 22.60
CA SER A 130 0.45 19.84 23.77
C SER A 130 0.79 18.36 23.55
N ILE A 131 1.01 17.91 22.30
CA ILE A 131 1.40 16.53 22.02
C ILE A 131 2.68 16.54 21.16
N PRO A 132 3.79 15.93 21.63
CA PRO A 132 4.94 15.68 20.79
C PRO A 132 4.58 14.56 19.79
N PHE A 133 3.92 14.95 18.70
CA PHE A 133 3.76 14.09 17.54
C PHE A 133 5.00 14.24 16.65
N GLU A 134 5.70 13.13 16.42
CA GLU A 134 6.81 13.08 15.48
C GLU A 134 6.30 12.65 14.11
N TRP A 135 6.45 13.54 13.13
CA TRP A 135 6.08 13.24 11.76
C TRP A 135 7.05 12.21 11.15
N PRO A 136 6.56 11.19 10.44
CA PRO A 136 7.43 10.43 9.56
C PRO A 136 7.88 11.34 8.39
N PRO A 137 9.12 11.21 7.91
CA PRO A 137 9.52 11.77 6.63
C PRO A 137 8.58 11.30 5.52
N ILE A 138 8.13 12.25 4.68
CA ILE A 138 7.22 12.00 3.56
C ILE A 138 7.89 12.43 2.25
N LEU A 139 7.87 11.58 1.23
CA LEU A 139 8.25 11.92 -0.14
C LEU A 139 7.01 11.91 -1.02
N VAL A 140 6.77 12.98 -1.76
CA VAL A 140 5.76 13.04 -2.82
C VAL A 140 6.48 13.12 -4.15
N SER A 141 6.36 12.07 -4.96
CA SER A 141 6.96 11.98 -6.29
C SER A 141 5.88 12.20 -7.35
N VAL A 142 5.96 13.28 -8.14
CA VAL A 142 4.95 13.66 -9.15
C VAL A 142 5.58 13.76 -10.54
N SER A 143 4.86 13.33 -11.58
CA SER A 143 5.34 13.49 -12.95
C SER A 143 5.31 14.95 -13.37
N VAL A 144 6.28 15.39 -14.17
CA VAL A 144 6.29 16.73 -14.81
C VAL A 144 5.08 16.95 -15.71
N THR A 145 4.48 15.86 -16.21
CA THR A 145 3.28 15.88 -17.07
C THR A 145 1.97 15.81 -16.29
N ASP A 146 2.01 15.70 -14.96
CA ASP A 146 0.82 15.65 -14.12
C ASP A 146 0.14 17.03 -14.08
N PRO A 147 -1.14 17.15 -14.47
CA PRO A 147 -1.85 18.43 -14.47
C PRO A 147 -2.02 19.02 -13.06
N ALA A 148 -1.95 18.21 -12.00
CA ALA A 148 -2.04 18.66 -10.63
C ALA A 148 -0.69 19.04 -10.01
N LEU A 149 0.43 18.96 -10.76
CA LEU A 149 1.78 19.23 -10.26
C LEU A 149 1.88 20.56 -9.52
N VAL A 150 1.41 21.65 -10.12
CA VAL A 150 1.51 23.00 -9.50
C VAL A 150 0.74 23.06 -8.18
N LYS A 151 -0.46 22.44 -8.13
CA LYS A 151 -1.24 22.37 -6.88
C LYS A 151 -0.50 21.56 -5.81
N THR A 152 0.10 20.43 -6.20
CA THR A 152 0.91 19.60 -5.30
C THR A 152 2.13 20.35 -4.78
N MET A 153 2.84 21.09 -5.62
CA MET A 153 3.97 21.93 -5.22
C MET A 153 3.58 22.96 -4.15
N LEU A 154 2.46 23.64 -4.35
CA LEU A 154 1.95 24.63 -3.39
C LEU A 154 1.57 23.99 -2.05
N ALA A 155 0.85 22.86 -2.09
CA ALA A 155 0.47 22.14 -0.88
C ALA A 155 1.70 21.62 -0.11
N VAL A 156 2.68 21.02 -0.80
CA VAL A 156 3.93 20.59 -0.16
C VAL A 156 4.64 21.76 0.49
N GLY A 157 4.76 22.90 -0.20
CA GLY A 157 5.37 24.11 0.36
C GLY A 157 4.67 24.61 1.63
N GLU A 158 3.33 24.61 1.64
CA GLU A 158 2.54 24.96 2.83
C GLU A 158 2.79 23.98 3.99
N ILE A 159 2.77 22.67 3.71
CA ILE A 159 3.00 21.63 4.71
C ILE A 159 4.42 21.71 5.28
N THR A 160 5.44 21.94 4.44
CA THR A 160 6.82 22.18 4.88
C THR A 160 6.91 23.42 5.79
N ALA A 161 6.21 24.52 5.45
CA ALA A 161 6.20 25.73 6.27
C ALA A 161 5.55 25.54 7.64
N MET A 162 4.78 24.45 7.82
CA MET A 162 4.22 24.03 9.11
C MET A 162 5.14 23.08 9.90
N GLY A 163 6.33 22.76 9.36
CA GLY A 163 7.34 21.95 10.03
C GLY A 163 7.21 20.44 9.79
N VAL A 164 6.35 20.02 8.86
CA VAL A 164 6.26 18.62 8.46
C VAL A 164 7.45 18.28 7.53
N PRO A 165 8.18 17.18 7.77
CA PRO A 165 9.31 16.72 6.96
C PRO A 165 8.81 16.09 5.65
N ILE A 166 8.26 16.92 4.76
CA ILE A 166 7.81 16.51 3.44
C ILE A 166 8.77 17.01 2.35
N GLU A 167 9.12 16.14 1.41
CA GLU A 167 9.95 16.42 0.24
C GLU A 167 9.11 16.23 -1.04
N LEU A 168 9.31 17.09 -2.04
CA LEU A 168 8.76 16.91 -3.39
C LEU A 168 9.87 16.43 -4.33
N ASP A 169 9.57 15.41 -5.10
CA ASP A 169 10.36 14.93 -6.23
C ASP A 169 9.53 15.06 -7.51
N VAL A 170 10.11 15.71 -8.53
CA VAL A 170 9.47 15.88 -9.84
C VAL A 170 10.26 15.06 -10.85
N PHE A 171 9.60 14.13 -11.51
CA PHE A 171 10.25 13.22 -12.46
C PHE A 171 9.67 13.32 -13.86
N ASP A 172 10.50 13.06 -14.86
CA ASP A 172 10.11 12.94 -16.26
C ASP A 172 10.30 11.49 -16.73
N GLY A 173 9.30 10.95 -17.44
CA GLY A 173 9.31 9.57 -17.92
C GLY A 173 8.95 8.51 -16.87
N ASN A 174 9.83 7.53 -16.66
CA ASN A 174 9.55 6.34 -15.85
C ASN A 174 9.39 6.65 -14.37
N GLN A 175 8.74 5.73 -13.64
CA GLN A 175 8.54 5.88 -12.19
C GLN A 175 9.87 6.05 -11.44
N PRO A 176 9.90 6.89 -10.39
CA PRO A 176 11.13 7.26 -9.71
C PRO A 176 11.57 6.22 -8.66
N THR A 177 11.55 4.93 -9.02
CA THR A 177 11.82 3.80 -8.10
C THR A 177 13.15 3.96 -7.38
N GLY A 178 14.21 4.36 -8.08
CA GLY A 178 15.53 4.57 -7.48
C GLY A 178 15.54 5.70 -6.45
N ARG A 179 14.81 6.80 -6.72
CA ARG A 179 14.70 7.93 -5.79
C ARG A 179 13.91 7.55 -4.55
N ILE A 180 12.80 6.83 -4.72
CA ILE A 180 11.97 6.35 -3.61
C ILE A 180 12.75 5.36 -2.74
N HIS A 181 13.45 4.40 -3.34
CA HIS A 181 14.30 3.47 -2.60
C HIS A 181 15.41 4.20 -1.84
N GLY A 182 16.09 5.16 -2.46
CA GLY A 182 17.10 5.99 -1.79
C GLY A 182 16.53 6.79 -0.62
N PHE A 183 15.32 7.33 -0.77
CA PHE A 183 14.60 8.02 0.30
C PHE A 183 14.29 7.07 1.48
N LEU A 184 13.77 5.88 1.23
CA LEU A 184 13.52 4.89 2.27
C LEU A 184 14.82 4.44 2.94
N GLN A 185 15.89 4.18 2.18
CA GLN A 185 17.20 3.82 2.73
C GLN A 185 17.76 4.89 3.65
N LYS A 186 17.60 6.17 3.29
CA LYS A 186 18.06 7.31 4.08
C LYS A 186 17.31 7.43 5.41
N ASN A 187 15.98 7.27 5.39
CA ASN A 187 15.13 7.64 6.53
C ASN A 187 14.77 6.47 7.46
N LEU A 188 14.83 5.22 6.99
CA LEU A 188 14.52 4.07 7.84
C LEU A 188 15.69 3.69 8.74
N VAL A 189 15.35 3.27 9.97
CA VAL A 189 16.29 2.69 10.92
C VAL A 189 16.54 1.22 10.52
N GLN A 190 17.80 0.79 10.64
CA GLN A 190 18.17 -0.61 10.44
C GLN A 190 17.40 -1.50 11.41
N HIS A 191 16.79 -2.57 10.91
CA HIS A 191 15.99 -3.48 11.71
C HIS A 191 16.74 -4.01 12.93
N PHE A 192 16.10 -3.87 14.09
CA PHE A 192 16.48 -4.49 15.35
C PHE A 192 15.26 -5.21 15.94
N PRO A 193 15.48 -6.29 16.73
CA PRO A 193 14.38 -7.03 17.34
C PRO A 193 13.54 -6.12 18.26
N LYS A 194 12.22 -6.30 18.23
CA LYS A 194 11.36 -5.78 19.30
C LYS A 194 11.63 -6.59 20.57
N MET A 195 11.98 -5.92 21.66
CA MET A 195 12.00 -6.54 22.98
C MET A 195 10.57 -6.48 23.52
N PHE A 196 9.88 -7.62 23.53
CA PHE A 196 8.55 -7.78 24.12
C PHE A 196 8.66 -8.28 25.56
#